data_AF-A0A0D2FSV9-F1
#
_entry.id   AF-A0A0D2FSV9-F1
#
_cell.length_a   1.000
_cell.length_b   1.000
_cell.length_c   1.000
_cell.angle_alpha   90.00
_cell.angle_beta   90.00
_cell.angle_gamma   90.00
#
_symmetry.space_group_name_H-M   'P 1'
#
loop_
_entity.id
_entity.type
_entity.pdbx_description
1 polymer ?
#
loop_
_entity_poly.entity_id
_entity_poly.type
_entity_poly.pdbx_seq_one_letter_code
_entity_poly.pdbx_strand_id
1 'polypeptide(L)'
;MKTSLYDTSWTVYSIPKVTPSLSKLLSAPAATPQARDKRREQLASHAESFREYLDECRPRHEREDEKASLGGLKYSTWTRLDNILDRDERPDSHAPQVGKKRRLEHEDNRVYSTALVASLAYEKGTFKFIIYTTSAASTARSSKRRRTASPTSQSTATPSTDDTAILLSKSSPATLKRFTTYLSDRFSVDAIHPLALSSLFLQSSLERYVSAVPSALLGQVRLTLPFSRPIAPDLKSLEIAVPRETTARFARAIASQRGRSSPRQIGGEKKLYMHHLADFILDKTGLSIPVIRNVPGVTEGEGKWDGDSQHDANPARVSKISTACFALSAECRVKFDSNAVEAAVGVEGVQGDGDGDGAENCVTSANRNLLAELVDEARQQARDERPSSDSGG
;
A
#
# COMPACT_ATOMS: atom_id res chain seq x y z
N MET A 1 8.07 -16.63 5.56
CA MET A 1 7.38 -16.05 4.38
C MET A 1 7.32 -14.50 4.36
N LYS A 2 7.61 -13.80 5.47
CA LYS A 2 7.75 -12.32 5.51
C LYS A 2 8.80 -11.75 4.54
N THR A 3 9.83 -12.51 4.20
CA THR A 3 10.89 -12.14 3.23
C THR A 3 10.40 -11.93 1.80
N SER A 4 9.16 -12.29 1.48
CA SER A 4 8.69 -12.22 0.09
C SER A 4 8.45 -10.80 -0.40
N LEU A 5 7.98 -9.89 0.45
CA LEU A 5 7.64 -8.49 0.12
C LEU A 5 8.87 -7.58 0.06
N TYR A 6 9.89 -7.86 0.86
CA TYR A 6 11.08 -7.03 1.03
C TYR A 6 12.15 -7.29 -0.04
N ASP A 7 13.06 -6.33 -0.19
CA ASP A 7 14.23 -6.34 -1.08
C ASP A 7 13.90 -6.61 -2.55
N THR A 8 12.66 -6.32 -2.92
CA THR A 8 12.12 -6.50 -4.25
C THR A 8 11.41 -5.21 -4.66
N SER A 9 11.69 -4.74 -5.87
CA SER A 9 10.88 -3.69 -6.49
C SER A 9 9.66 -4.32 -7.14
N TRP A 10 8.49 -3.84 -6.76
CA TRP A 10 7.19 -4.26 -7.25
C TRP A 10 6.62 -3.21 -8.18
N THR A 11 6.05 -3.64 -9.29
CA THR A 11 5.14 -2.79 -10.07
C THR A 11 3.73 -2.98 -9.53
N VAL A 12 3.04 -1.88 -9.26
CA VAL A 12 1.72 -1.84 -8.61
C VAL A 12 0.65 -1.62 -9.67
N TYR A 13 -0.35 -2.48 -9.66
CA TYR A 13 -1.54 -2.39 -10.50
C TYR A 13 -2.78 -2.27 -9.62
N SER A 14 -3.81 -1.57 -10.11
CA SER A 14 -5.13 -1.51 -9.50
C SER A 14 -6.00 -2.67 -9.99
N ILE A 15 -6.77 -3.25 -9.08
CA ILE A 15 -7.89 -4.14 -9.36
C ILE A 15 -9.14 -3.42 -8.82
N PRO A 16 -9.85 -2.62 -9.65
CA PRO A 16 -10.94 -1.76 -9.20
C PRO A 16 -12.05 -2.51 -8.48
N LYS A 17 -12.33 -3.76 -8.91
CA LYS A 17 -13.37 -4.62 -8.37
C LYS A 17 -12.87 -6.06 -8.21
N VAL A 18 -12.77 -6.50 -6.97
CA VAL A 18 -12.53 -7.91 -6.62
C VAL A 18 -13.82 -8.68 -6.86
N THR A 19 -13.76 -9.72 -7.69
CA THR A 19 -14.92 -10.57 -7.97
C THR A 19 -15.22 -11.51 -6.80
N PRO A 20 -16.47 -12.01 -6.66
CA PRO A 20 -16.82 -12.95 -5.60
C PRO A 20 -15.97 -14.23 -5.61
N SER A 21 -15.55 -14.70 -6.79
CA SER A 21 -14.67 -15.88 -6.93
C SER A 21 -13.28 -15.60 -6.38
N LEU A 22 -12.68 -14.45 -6.70
CA LEU A 22 -11.38 -14.05 -6.16
C LEU A 22 -11.47 -13.72 -4.66
N SER A 23 -12.55 -13.04 -4.25
CA SER A 23 -12.82 -12.73 -2.85
C SER A 23 -12.90 -14.00 -1.99
N LYS A 24 -13.47 -15.11 -2.49
CA LYS A 24 -13.47 -16.40 -1.77
C LYS A 24 -12.06 -16.93 -1.46
N LEU A 25 -11.07 -16.67 -2.32
CA LEU A 25 -9.67 -17.04 -2.07
C LEU A 25 -9.02 -16.12 -1.01
N LEU A 26 -9.42 -14.85 -0.99
CA LEU A 26 -8.93 -13.82 -0.06
C LEU A 26 -9.64 -13.87 1.33
N SER A 27 -10.88 -14.33 1.40
CA SER A 27 -11.81 -14.24 2.55
C SER A 27 -11.35 -15.03 3.77
N ALA A 28 -11.21 -14.38 4.94
CA ALA A 28 -10.91 -14.86 6.32
C ALA A 28 -10.45 -16.33 6.55
N PRO A 29 -9.46 -16.58 7.42
CA PRO A 29 -8.95 -17.93 7.70
C PRO A 29 -10.08 -18.87 8.12
N ALA A 30 -10.04 -20.09 7.57
CA ALA A 30 -10.97 -21.13 7.97
C ALA A 30 -10.82 -21.42 9.48
N ALA A 31 -11.93 -21.32 10.20
CA ALA A 31 -11.97 -21.54 11.66
C ALA A 31 -11.70 -23.01 12.03
N THR A 32 -11.95 -23.94 11.10
CA THR A 32 -11.75 -25.38 11.30
C THR A 32 -10.56 -25.91 10.49
N PRO A 33 -9.81 -26.91 11.01
CA PRO A 33 -8.71 -27.53 10.28
C PRO A 33 -9.13 -28.07 8.90
N GLN A 34 -10.29 -28.74 8.83
CA GLN A 34 -10.82 -29.28 7.58
C GLN A 34 -11.05 -28.21 6.50
N ALA A 35 -11.53 -27.03 6.89
CA ALA A 35 -11.73 -25.93 5.95
C ALA A 35 -10.40 -25.27 5.54
N ARG A 36 -9.34 -25.37 6.37
CA ARG A 36 -7.97 -24.95 6.00
C ARG A 36 -7.37 -25.90 4.97
N ASP A 37 -7.52 -27.21 5.15
CA ASP A 37 -7.02 -28.21 4.20
C ASP A 37 -7.73 -28.09 2.85
N LYS A 38 -9.06 -28.00 2.83
CA LYS A 38 -9.84 -27.77 1.61
C LYS A 38 -9.41 -26.51 0.86
N ARG A 39 -9.06 -25.45 1.60
CA ARG A 39 -8.54 -24.21 1.01
C ARG A 39 -7.12 -24.39 0.45
N ARG A 40 -6.25 -25.11 1.16
CA ARG A 40 -4.90 -25.42 0.66
C ARG A 40 -4.97 -26.23 -0.63
N GLU A 41 -5.87 -27.20 -0.71
CA GLU A 41 -6.15 -27.97 -1.93
C GLU A 41 -6.67 -27.07 -3.06
N GLN A 42 -7.60 -26.17 -2.77
CA GLN A 42 -8.10 -25.21 -3.76
C GLN A 42 -6.98 -24.32 -4.31
N LEU A 43 -6.10 -23.82 -3.44
CA LEU A 43 -4.95 -23.01 -3.86
C LEU A 43 -3.92 -23.83 -4.66
N ALA A 44 -3.66 -25.08 -4.26
CA ALA A 44 -2.79 -25.99 -5.00
C ALA A 44 -3.36 -26.28 -6.40
N SER A 45 -4.66 -26.53 -6.51
CA SER A 45 -5.36 -26.71 -7.78
C SER A 45 -5.22 -25.48 -8.67
N HIS A 46 -5.40 -24.26 -8.14
CA HIS A 46 -5.17 -23.04 -8.92
C HIS A 46 -3.71 -22.84 -9.32
N ALA A 47 -2.74 -23.28 -8.52
CA ALA A 47 -1.33 -23.22 -8.86
C ALA A 47 -0.98 -24.17 -10.01
N GLU A 48 -1.53 -25.38 -10.00
CA GLU A 48 -1.39 -26.36 -11.09
C GLU A 48 -2.08 -25.87 -12.36
N SER A 49 -3.34 -25.41 -12.29
CA SER A 49 -4.05 -24.86 -13.45
C SER A 49 -3.35 -23.64 -14.04
N PHE A 50 -2.76 -22.78 -13.20
CA PHE A 50 -1.98 -21.64 -13.71
C PHE A 50 -0.68 -22.08 -14.38
N ARG A 51 0.00 -23.10 -13.83
CA ARG A 51 1.19 -23.69 -14.45
C ARG A 51 0.86 -24.27 -15.83
N GLU A 52 -0.21 -25.04 -15.95
CA GLU A 52 -0.69 -25.60 -17.22
C GLU A 52 -1.03 -24.49 -18.22
N TYR A 53 -1.73 -23.45 -17.76
CA TYR A 53 -2.07 -22.29 -18.57
C TYR A 53 -0.85 -21.55 -19.14
N LEU A 54 0.23 -21.45 -18.36
CA LEU A 54 1.49 -20.86 -18.83
C LEU A 54 2.14 -21.67 -19.96
N ASP A 55 1.94 -22.99 -19.97
CA ASP A 55 2.45 -23.87 -21.01
C ASP A 55 1.56 -23.86 -22.26
N GLU A 56 0.24 -23.98 -22.12
CA GLU A 56 -0.69 -24.16 -23.25
C GLU A 56 -0.72 -22.98 -24.24
N CYS A 57 -0.70 -21.74 -23.76
CA CYS A 57 -1.00 -20.59 -24.59
C CYS A 57 0.25 -19.81 -25.06
N ARG A 58 1.47 -20.32 -24.86
CA ARG A 58 2.70 -19.56 -25.07
C ARG A 58 3.30 -19.73 -26.49
N PRO A 59 3.54 -18.63 -27.24
CA PRO A 59 4.34 -18.67 -28.45
C PRO A 59 5.70 -19.34 -28.23
N ARG A 60 6.15 -20.14 -29.20
CA ARG A 60 7.40 -20.92 -29.08
C ARG A 60 8.60 -20.05 -28.72
N HIS A 61 8.74 -18.89 -29.36
CA HIS A 61 9.84 -17.96 -29.10
C HIS A 61 9.86 -17.44 -27.66
N GLU A 62 8.71 -17.01 -27.10
CA GLU A 62 8.63 -16.58 -25.69
C GLU A 62 9.03 -17.72 -24.73
N ARG A 63 8.67 -18.97 -25.07
CA ARG A 63 9.01 -20.14 -24.26
C ARG A 63 10.51 -20.42 -24.29
N GLU A 64 11.13 -20.34 -25.46
CA GLU A 64 12.57 -20.57 -25.63
C GLU A 64 13.39 -19.47 -24.95
N ASP A 65 12.99 -18.20 -25.10
CA ASP A 65 13.63 -17.06 -24.46
C ASP A 65 13.52 -17.13 -22.92
N GLU A 66 12.34 -17.47 -22.39
CA GLU A 66 12.15 -17.66 -20.95
C GLU A 66 12.96 -18.86 -20.44
N LYS A 67 12.97 -19.98 -21.18
CA LYS A 67 13.78 -21.14 -20.80
C LYS A 67 15.28 -20.86 -20.85
N ALA A 68 15.75 -20.09 -21.81
CA ALA A 68 17.16 -19.69 -21.89
C ALA A 68 17.55 -18.78 -20.72
N SER A 69 16.71 -17.78 -20.42
CA SER A 69 16.97 -16.77 -19.40
C SER A 69 16.75 -17.25 -17.95
N LEU A 70 15.64 -17.96 -17.69
CA LEU A 70 15.22 -18.38 -16.34
C LEU A 70 15.36 -19.88 -16.10
N GLY A 71 15.55 -20.68 -17.15
CA GLY A 71 15.52 -22.14 -17.07
C GLY A 71 14.09 -22.70 -17.02
N GLY A 72 13.96 -23.99 -16.72
CA GLY A 72 12.66 -24.64 -16.59
C GLY A 72 11.85 -24.13 -15.39
N LEU A 73 10.52 -24.02 -15.55
CA LEU A 73 9.60 -23.80 -14.44
C LEU A 73 9.55 -25.07 -13.56
N LYS A 74 9.99 -24.95 -12.31
CA LYS A 74 10.03 -26.07 -11.36
C LYS A 74 8.66 -26.29 -10.71
N TYR A 75 8.11 -25.24 -10.12
CA TYR A 75 6.83 -25.29 -9.43
C TYR A 75 6.10 -23.94 -9.45
N SER A 76 4.78 -24.00 -9.34
CA SER A 76 3.92 -22.86 -9.01
C SER A 76 3.30 -23.10 -7.64
N THR A 77 3.24 -22.05 -6.81
CA THR A 77 2.55 -22.10 -5.52
C THR A 77 1.65 -20.90 -5.36
N TRP A 78 0.48 -21.13 -4.77
CA TRP A 78 -0.45 -20.09 -4.36
C TRP A 78 -0.64 -20.21 -2.85
N THR A 79 -0.33 -19.15 -2.13
CA THR A 79 -0.39 -19.12 -0.68
C THR A 79 -1.08 -17.86 -0.25
N ARG A 80 -2.04 -18.00 0.64
CA ARG A 80 -2.65 -16.87 1.31
C ARG A 80 -1.74 -16.37 2.43
N LEU A 81 -1.67 -15.06 2.58
CA LEU A 81 -1.07 -14.41 3.73
C LEU A 81 -2.18 -13.71 4.52
N ASP A 82 -2.45 -14.25 5.71
CA ASP A 82 -3.23 -13.56 6.72
C ASP A 82 -2.32 -12.54 7.39
N ASN A 83 -2.71 -11.25 7.34
CA ASN A 83 -1.91 -10.14 7.81
C ASN A 83 -0.45 -10.24 7.33
N ILE A 84 -0.17 -9.86 6.07
CA ILE A 84 1.16 -9.93 5.40
C ILE A 84 2.34 -9.57 6.34
N LEU A 85 2.10 -8.69 7.32
CA LEU A 85 3.08 -8.12 8.22
C LEU A 85 2.97 -8.57 9.69
N ASP A 86 1.86 -9.17 10.12
CA ASP A 86 1.76 -9.74 11.48
C ASP A 86 2.49 -11.08 11.57
N ARG A 87 3.00 -11.38 12.77
CA ARG A 87 3.92 -12.49 13.03
C ARG A 87 3.20 -13.84 13.02
N ASP A 88 3.94 -14.87 12.60
CA ASP A 88 3.62 -16.28 12.80
C ASP A 88 3.16 -16.50 14.25
N GLU A 89 1.95 -17.00 14.45
CA GLU A 89 1.58 -17.68 15.69
C GLU A 89 2.55 -18.86 15.84
N ARG A 90 3.46 -18.77 16.81
CA ARG A 90 4.11 -19.97 17.32
C ARG A 90 3.00 -20.85 17.92
N PRO A 91 2.88 -22.13 17.54
CA PRO A 91 2.17 -23.07 18.38
C PRO A 91 2.95 -23.18 19.70
N ASP A 92 2.23 -23.37 20.80
CA ASP A 92 2.76 -23.62 22.15
C ASP A 92 3.09 -22.39 23.00
N SER A 93 2.03 -21.76 23.53
CA SER A 93 2.07 -21.17 24.88
C SER A 93 0.66 -21.09 25.47
N HIS A 94 0.09 -22.25 25.80
CA HIS A 94 -1.06 -22.35 26.69
C HIS A 94 -0.57 -22.25 28.15
N ALA A 95 -0.45 -21.03 28.67
CA ALA A 95 -0.38 -20.81 30.11
C ALA A 95 -1.70 -20.11 30.55
N PRO A 96 -2.46 -20.68 31.50
CA PRO A 96 -3.70 -20.08 31.97
C PRO A 96 -3.39 -18.86 32.86
N GLN A 97 -3.55 -17.64 32.33
CA GLN A 97 -3.52 -16.45 33.17
C GLN A 97 -4.86 -16.27 33.89
N VAL A 98 -4.84 -16.54 35.19
CA VAL A 98 -5.93 -16.27 36.12
C VAL A 98 -5.92 -14.79 36.51
N GLY A 99 -7.05 -14.11 36.27
CA GLY A 99 -7.49 -12.96 37.05
C GLY A 99 -6.79 -11.62 36.81
N LYS A 100 -7.15 -10.89 35.75
CA LYS A 100 -7.00 -9.42 35.73
C LYS A 100 -8.27 -8.71 35.26
N LYS A 101 -8.59 -7.68 36.02
CA LYS A 101 -9.78 -6.82 36.04
C LYS A 101 -10.01 -6.17 34.67
N ARG A 102 -11.20 -6.36 34.09
CA ARG A 102 -11.62 -5.83 32.78
C ARG A 102 -11.55 -4.30 32.77
N ARG A 103 -10.54 -3.77 32.06
CA ARG A 103 -10.47 -2.37 31.63
C ARG A 103 -11.31 -2.28 30.35
N LEU A 104 -12.18 -1.27 30.25
CA LEU A 104 -13.02 -1.01 29.07
C LEU A 104 -12.14 -1.05 27.81
N GLU A 105 -12.40 -2.02 26.93
CA GLU A 105 -11.71 -2.17 25.65
C GLU A 105 -12.13 -1.02 24.73
N HIS A 106 -11.15 -0.24 24.29
CA HIS A 106 -11.32 0.67 23.16
C HIS A 106 -11.57 -0.24 21.94
N GLU A 107 -12.74 -0.14 21.30
CA GLU A 107 -13.02 -0.82 20.03
C GLU A 107 -12.07 -0.26 18.97
N ASP A 108 -10.87 -0.83 18.90
CA ASP A 108 -9.94 -0.57 17.81
C ASP A 108 -10.64 -0.98 16.53
N ASN A 109 -10.92 0.01 15.69
CA ASN A 109 -11.40 -0.14 14.33
C ASN A 109 -10.28 -0.79 13.49
N ARG A 110 -10.03 -2.08 13.71
CA ARG A 110 -8.93 -2.81 13.06
C ARG A 110 -9.26 -2.98 11.59
N VAL A 111 -8.50 -2.31 10.74
CA VAL A 111 -8.49 -2.57 9.30
C VAL A 111 -7.90 -3.97 9.10
N TYR A 112 -8.71 -4.90 8.61
CA TYR A 112 -8.23 -6.24 8.28
C TYR A 112 -7.59 -6.20 6.91
N SER A 113 -6.39 -6.76 6.79
CA SER A 113 -5.71 -6.87 5.50
C SER A 113 -5.55 -8.34 5.13
N THR A 114 -5.87 -8.66 3.88
CA THR A 114 -5.76 -10.01 3.35
C THR A 114 -4.97 -9.99 2.07
N ALA A 115 -4.18 -11.04 1.85
CA ALA A 115 -3.43 -11.16 0.62
C ALA A 115 -3.31 -12.57 0.09
N LEU A 116 -3.13 -12.64 -1.21
CA LEU A 116 -2.87 -13.85 -1.95
C LEU A 116 -1.55 -13.70 -2.71
N VAL A 117 -0.61 -14.62 -2.47
CA VAL A 117 0.69 -14.66 -3.14
C VAL A 117 0.71 -15.82 -4.11
N ALA A 118 0.94 -15.53 -5.39
CA ALA A 118 1.28 -16.52 -6.40
C ALA A 118 2.77 -16.43 -6.72
N SER A 119 3.49 -17.54 -6.62
CA SER A 119 4.92 -17.64 -6.92
C SER A 119 5.17 -18.65 -8.03
N LEU A 120 6.04 -18.28 -8.97
CA LEU A 120 6.57 -19.15 -10.02
C LEU A 120 8.06 -19.31 -9.79
N ALA A 121 8.50 -20.52 -9.46
CA ALA A 121 9.90 -20.81 -9.21
C ALA A 121 10.53 -21.47 -10.43
N TYR A 122 11.47 -20.76 -11.05
CA TYR A 122 12.29 -21.25 -12.13
C TYR A 122 13.66 -21.72 -11.61
N GLU A 123 14.46 -22.32 -12.47
CA GLU A 123 15.83 -22.73 -12.12
C GLU A 123 16.73 -21.57 -11.72
N LYS A 124 16.63 -20.44 -12.43
CA LYS A 124 17.52 -19.28 -12.30
C LYS A 124 16.84 -18.06 -11.66
N GLY A 125 15.55 -18.15 -11.32
CA GLY A 125 14.81 -16.99 -10.83
C GLY A 125 13.44 -17.33 -10.24
N THR A 126 12.81 -16.32 -9.64
CA THR A 126 11.45 -16.43 -9.13
C THR A 126 10.63 -15.22 -9.57
N PHE A 127 9.45 -15.49 -10.11
CA PHE A 127 8.43 -14.48 -10.34
C PHE A 127 7.38 -14.56 -9.25
N LYS A 128 6.85 -13.39 -8.85
CA LYS A 128 5.88 -13.28 -7.76
C LYS A 128 4.80 -12.28 -8.10
N PHE A 129 3.60 -12.59 -7.64
CA PHE A 129 2.42 -11.75 -7.71
C PHE A 129 1.78 -11.72 -6.32
N ILE A 130 1.41 -10.54 -5.84
CA ILE A 130 0.70 -10.37 -4.57
C ILE A 130 -0.56 -9.57 -4.83
N ILE A 131 -1.73 -10.19 -4.64
CA ILE A 131 -3.01 -9.47 -4.60
C ILE A 131 -3.24 -9.09 -3.15
N TYR A 132 -3.32 -7.79 -2.87
CA TYR A 132 -3.50 -7.24 -1.53
C TYR A 132 -4.77 -6.39 -1.48
N THR A 133 -5.58 -6.61 -0.45
CA THR A 133 -6.79 -5.81 -0.20
C THR A 133 -6.95 -5.54 1.29
N THR A 134 -7.58 -4.43 1.60
CA THR A 134 -7.99 -4.07 2.96
C THR A 134 -9.51 -4.13 3.04
N SER A 135 -10.05 -4.72 4.10
CA SER A 135 -11.47 -4.63 4.40
C SER A 135 -11.63 -3.67 5.57
N ALA A 136 -12.35 -2.57 5.34
CA ALA A 136 -12.88 -1.79 6.44
C ALA A 136 -13.95 -2.67 7.09
N ALA A 137 -13.73 -3.10 8.33
CA ALA A 137 -14.76 -3.78 9.10
C ALA A 137 -15.97 -2.86 9.10
N SER A 138 -17.02 -3.22 8.36
CA SER A 138 -18.20 -2.37 8.29
C SER A 138 -18.73 -2.28 9.72
N THR A 139 -18.67 -1.08 10.29
CA THR A 139 -19.35 -0.72 11.52
C THR A 139 -20.85 -0.59 11.22
N ALA A 140 -21.43 -1.63 10.63
CA ALA A 140 -22.86 -1.84 10.60
C ALA A 140 -23.27 -2.11 12.05
N ARG A 141 -23.42 -1.02 12.81
CA ARG A 141 -24.01 -0.99 14.14
C ARG A 141 -25.31 -1.79 14.05
N SER A 142 -25.28 -2.98 14.63
CA SER A 142 -26.48 -3.67 15.09
C SER A 142 -27.15 -2.75 16.10
N SER A 143 -27.98 -1.84 15.59
CA SER A 143 -28.94 -1.07 16.35
C SER A 143 -29.88 -2.10 16.98
N LYS A 144 -29.52 -2.51 18.20
CA LYS A 144 -30.27 -3.43 19.04
C LYS A 144 -31.50 -2.71 19.60
N ARG A 145 -32.37 -2.21 18.71
CA ARG A 145 -33.72 -1.76 19.10
C ARG A 145 -34.59 -3.01 19.16
N ARG A 146 -34.69 -3.59 20.36
CA ARG A 146 -35.71 -4.57 20.71
C ARG A 146 -37.08 -4.05 20.24
N ARG A 147 -37.68 -4.69 19.23
CA ARG A 147 -39.13 -4.84 19.14
C ARG A 147 -39.48 -6.10 18.36
N THR A 148 -40.31 -6.90 18.99
CA THR A 148 -40.89 -8.17 18.59
C THR A 148 -41.63 -8.09 17.24
N ALA A 149 -41.28 -8.96 16.28
CA ALA A 149 -42.20 -9.83 15.51
C ALA A 149 -41.59 -10.31 14.17
N SER A 150 -41.67 -11.63 13.98
CA SER A 150 -41.75 -12.42 12.73
C SER A 150 -40.55 -12.53 11.77
N PRO A 151 -40.17 -13.77 11.34
CA PRO A 151 -38.98 -14.03 10.53
C PRO A 151 -39.33 -14.35 9.07
N THR A 152 -39.15 -13.42 8.13
CA THR A 152 -39.02 -13.77 6.69
C THR A 152 -38.36 -12.61 5.96
N SER A 153 -37.03 -12.65 5.87
CA SER A 153 -36.27 -11.96 4.81
C SER A 153 -34.85 -12.49 4.89
N GLN A 154 -34.47 -13.30 3.90
CA GLN A 154 -33.07 -13.59 3.60
C GLN A 154 -32.40 -12.24 3.36
N SER A 155 -31.59 -11.80 4.32
CA SER A 155 -30.70 -10.67 4.13
C SER A 155 -29.62 -11.11 3.15
N THR A 156 -29.89 -10.93 1.86
CA THR A 156 -28.85 -10.83 0.85
C THR A 156 -28.05 -9.58 1.21
N ALA A 157 -26.96 -9.76 1.96
CA ALA A 157 -25.95 -8.74 2.11
C ALA A 157 -25.54 -8.34 0.69
N THR A 158 -26.00 -7.17 0.23
CA THR A 158 -25.50 -6.53 -0.98
C THR A 158 -23.98 -6.46 -0.83
N PRO A 159 -23.17 -7.04 -1.73
CA PRO A 159 -21.74 -6.95 -1.64
C PRO A 159 -21.37 -5.47 -1.62
N SER A 160 -20.68 -5.05 -0.56
CA SER A 160 -20.20 -3.67 -0.44
C SER A 160 -19.44 -3.33 -1.71
N THR A 161 -19.82 -2.23 -2.34
CA THR A 161 -19.30 -1.72 -3.62
C THR A 161 -17.84 -1.23 -3.58
N ASP A 162 -17.06 -1.65 -2.58
CA ASP A 162 -15.76 -1.07 -2.20
C ASP A 162 -14.63 -2.12 -2.08
N ASP A 163 -14.85 -3.32 -2.63
CA ASP A 163 -13.84 -4.38 -2.68
C ASP A 163 -12.83 -4.09 -3.80
N THR A 164 -11.96 -3.11 -3.60
CA THR A 164 -10.80 -2.83 -4.45
C THR A 164 -9.56 -3.53 -3.89
N ALA A 165 -8.67 -3.95 -4.77
CA ALA A 165 -7.37 -4.52 -4.40
C ALA A 165 -6.25 -3.91 -5.25
N ILE A 166 -5.02 -4.12 -4.81
CA ILE A 166 -3.83 -3.87 -5.63
C ILE A 166 -3.14 -5.19 -5.97
N LEU A 167 -2.50 -5.23 -7.13
CA LEU A 167 -1.62 -6.31 -7.56
C LEU A 167 -0.18 -5.82 -7.59
N LEU A 168 0.67 -6.39 -6.73
CA LEU A 168 2.11 -6.21 -6.77
C LEU A 168 2.72 -7.29 -7.67
N SER A 169 3.43 -6.88 -8.73
CA SER A 169 4.08 -7.80 -9.67
C SER A 169 5.60 -7.65 -9.65
N LYS A 170 6.27 -8.80 -9.53
CA LYS A 170 7.70 -9.01 -9.81
C LYS A 170 7.79 -10.09 -10.89
N SER A 171 7.63 -9.70 -12.15
CA SER A 171 7.72 -10.61 -13.29
C SER A 171 8.14 -9.91 -14.57
N SER A 172 8.37 -10.67 -15.65
CA SER A 172 8.46 -10.10 -17.00
C SER A 172 7.08 -9.56 -17.46
N PRO A 173 7.04 -8.64 -18.45
CA PRO A 173 5.78 -8.19 -19.05
C PRO A 173 4.95 -9.33 -19.65
N ALA A 174 5.60 -10.32 -20.28
CA ALA A 174 4.92 -11.48 -20.86
C ALA A 174 4.24 -12.33 -19.79
N THR A 175 4.95 -12.65 -18.70
CA THR A 175 4.39 -13.43 -17.58
C THR A 175 3.27 -12.66 -16.88
N LEU A 176 3.40 -11.33 -16.71
CA LEU A 176 2.35 -10.50 -16.15
C LEU A 176 1.09 -10.53 -17.03
N LYS A 177 1.24 -10.39 -18.34
CA LYS A 177 0.12 -10.50 -19.29
C LYS A 177 -0.60 -11.83 -19.11
N ARG A 178 0.13 -12.94 -18.99
CA ARG A 178 -0.48 -14.26 -18.74
C ARG A 178 -1.18 -14.37 -17.40
N PHE A 179 -0.58 -13.85 -16.35
CA PHE A 179 -1.20 -13.86 -15.02
C PHE A 179 -2.50 -13.06 -15.04
N THR A 180 -2.51 -11.87 -15.64
CA THR A 180 -3.72 -11.04 -15.76
C THR A 180 -4.78 -11.68 -16.66
N THR A 181 -4.42 -12.31 -17.78
CA THR A 181 -5.38 -13.07 -18.61
C THR A 181 -5.95 -14.28 -17.86
N TYR A 182 -5.12 -15.02 -17.11
CA TYR A 182 -5.60 -16.11 -16.25
C TYR A 182 -6.60 -15.61 -15.20
N LEU A 183 -6.35 -14.44 -14.61
CA LEU A 183 -7.29 -13.81 -13.68
C LEU A 183 -8.61 -13.41 -14.35
N SER A 184 -8.58 -12.87 -15.57
CA SER A 184 -9.79 -12.60 -16.35
C SER A 184 -10.55 -13.89 -16.67
N ASP A 185 -9.86 -14.91 -17.20
CA ASP A 185 -10.49 -16.17 -17.63
C ASP A 185 -11.10 -16.97 -16.46
N ARG A 186 -10.41 -17.05 -15.32
CA ARG A 186 -10.82 -17.91 -14.18
C ARG A 186 -11.60 -17.17 -13.11
N PHE A 187 -11.42 -15.85 -12.98
CA PHE A 187 -12.03 -15.06 -11.93
C PHE A 187 -12.87 -13.89 -12.44
N SER A 188 -12.97 -13.67 -13.76
CA SER A 188 -13.70 -12.55 -14.37
C SER A 188 -13.18 -11.18 -13.90
N VAL A 189 -11.86 -11.09 -13.69
CA VAL A 189 -11.18 -9.85 -13.34
C VAL A 189 -10.70 -9.18 -14.64
N ASP A 190 -11.54 -8.31 -15.20
CA ASP A 190 -11.34 -7.79 -16.56
C ASP A 190 -10.61 -6.44 -16.60
N ALA A 191 -10.52 -5.73 -15.47
CA ALA A 191 -9.89 -4.43 -15.36
C ALA A 191 -8.68 -4.50 -14.41
N ILE A 192 -7.47 -4.65 -14.98
CA ILE A 192 -6.21 -4.52 -14.25
C ILE A 192 -5.36 -3.50 -14.98
N HIS A 193 -5.03 -2.38 -14.33
CA HIS A 193 -4.26 -1.29 -14.93
C HIS A 193 -3.16 -0.79 -14.00
N PRO A 194 -2.06 -0.20 -14.51
CA PRO A 194 -1.01 0.38 -13.66
C PRO A 194 -1.57 1.46 -12.73
N LEU A 195 -1.19 1.45 -11.45
CA LEU A 195 -1.68 2.41 -10.46
C LEU A 195 -0.89 3.73 -10.54
N ALA A 196 -1.43 4.75 -11.20
CA ALA A 196 -0.73 6.03 -11.39
C ALA A 196 -0.60 6.79 -10.06
N LEU A 197 0.61 6.99 -9.53
CA LEU A 197 0.77 7.69 -8.24
C LEU A 197 1.01 9.18 -8.45
N SER A 198 0.13 10.01 -7.88
CA SER A 198 0.24 11.47 -7.94
C SER A 198 1.42 11.99 -7.12
N SER A 199 1.95 13.17 -7.48
CA SER A 199 2.99 13.84 -6.68
C SER A 199 2.52 14.14 -5.25
N LEU A 200 1.23 14.43 -5.09
CA LEU A 200 0.58 14.64 -3.80
C LEU A 200 0.58 13.37 -2.94
N PHE A 201 0.28 12.22 -3.54
CA PHE A 201 0.36 10.92 -2.87
C PHE A 201 1.79 10.66 -2.38
N LEU A 202 2.80 10.81 -3.26
CA LEU A 202 4.21 10.62 -2.88
C LEU A 202 4.61 11.52 -1.71
N GLN A 203 4.31 12.82 -1.78
CA GLN A 203 4.63 13.77 -0.72
C GLN A 203 3.92 13.40 0.59
N SER A 204 2.62 13.13 0.55
CA SER A 204 1.83 12.75 1.73
C SER A 204 2.35 11.46 2.38
N SER A 205 2.67 10.44 1.58
CA SER A 205 3.23 9.19 2.08
C SER A 205 4.59 9.40 2.73
N LEU A 206 5.47 10.24 2.16
CA LEU A 206 6.75 10.58 2.80
C LEU A 206 6.55 11.24 4.15
N GLU A 207 5.63 12.21 4.26
CA GLU A 207 5.36 12.92 5.51
C GLU A 207 4.82 12.00 6.62
N ARG A 208 3.89 11.11 6.26
CA ARG A 208 3.36 10.10 7.18
C ARG A 208 4.45 9.13 7.61
N TYR A 209 5.30 8.69 6.68
CA TYR A 209 6.39 7.75 6.97
C TYR A 209 7.44 8.39 7.89
N VAL A 210 7.85 9.63 7.64
CA VAL A 210 8.77 10.39 8.50
C VAL A 210 8.18 10.61 9.90
N SER A 211 6.86 10.75 10.00
CA SER A 211 6.17 10.89 11.28
C SER A 211 6.06 9.57 12.05
N ALA A 212 6.04 8.43 11.36
CA ALA A 212 5.85 7.10 11.94
C ALA A 212 7.17 6.40 12.28
N VAL A 213 8.23 6.66 11.52
CA VAL A 213 9.52 5.98 11.65
C VAL A 213 10.60 6.93 12.16
N PRO A 214 11.35 6.57 13.21
CA PRO A 214 12.47 7.36 13.71
C PRO A 214 13.45 7.74 12.59
N SER A 215 13.86 9.02 12.56
CA SER A 215 14.85 9.53 11.59
C SER A 215 16.17 8.75 11.55
N ALA A 216 16.50 8.01 12.62
CA ALA A 216 17.65 7.12 12.66
C ALA A 216 17.59 5.99 11.63
N LEU A 217 16.38 5.50 11.34
CA LEU A 217 16.13 4.36 10.46
C LEU A 217 15.87 4.79 9.02
N LEU A 218 15.40 6.04 8.81
CA LEU A 218 15.10 6.58 7.48
C LEU A 218 16.35 6.77 6.60
N GLY A 219 17.52 6.92 7.21
CA GLY A 219 18.75 7.24 6.48
C GLY A 219 18.66 8.56 5.70
N GLN A 220 19.19 8.57 4.48
CA GLN A 220 19.11 9.70 3.56
C GLN A 220 17.78 9.70 2.82
N VAL A 221 17.09 10.85 2.78
CA VAL A 221 15.87 11.02 1.98
C VAL A 221 16.27 11.53 0.58
N ARG A 222 15.75 10.91 -0.47
CA ARG A 222 16.00 11.30 -1.86
C ARG A 222 14.70 11.62 -2.57
N LEU A 223 14.65 12.76 -3.26
CA LEU A 223 13.55 13.17 -4.12
C LEU A 223 14.04 13.24 -5.57
N THR A 224 13.25 12.76 -6.52
CA THR A 224 13.52 12.94 -7.95
C THR A 224 12.45 13.83 -8.57
N LEU A 225 12.91 14.83 -9.32
CA LEU A 225 12.11 15.79 -10.07
C LEU A 225 12.48 15.64 -11.56
N PRO A 226 11.61 15.09 -12.41
CA PRO A 226 11.84 15.06 -13.84
C PRO A 226 11.56 16.45 -14.42
N PHE A 227 12.29 16.83 -15.47
CA PHE A 227 11.98 18.04 -16.25
C PHE A 227 11.50 17.62 -17.62
N SER A 228 10.46 18.30 -18.10
CA SER A 228 10.06 18.15 -19.49
C SER A 228 11.03 18.94 -20.39
N ARG A 229 11.24 18.42 -21.60
CA ARG A 229 12.16 18.98 -22.61
C ARG A 229 11.99 20.48 -22.90
N PRO A 230 10.80 21.11 -22.87
CA PRO A 230 10.70 22.53 -23.17
C PRO A 230 11.30 23.46 -22.09
N ILE A 231 11.48 23.00 -20.85
CA ILE A 231 12.02 23.83 -19.76
C ILE A 231 13.55 23.73 -19.67
N ALA A 232 14.10 22.53 -19.85
CA ALA A 232 15.54 22.30 -19.82
C ALA A 232 15.87 21.11 -20.75
N PRO A 233 16.27 21.36 -22.01
CA PRO A 233 16.41 20.31 -23.03
C PRO A 233 17.46 19.26 -22.65
N ASP A 234 18.49 19.66 -21.91
CA ASP A 234 19.61 18.80 -21.50
C ASP A 234 19.44 18.20 -20.10
N LEU A 235 18.53 18.73 -19.27
CA LEU A 235 18.30 18.25 -17.91
C LEU A 235 17.11 17.30 -17.89
N LYS A 236 17.36 16.00 -17.78
CA LYS A 236 16.29 14.98 -17.73
C LYS A 236 15.60 14.94 -16.37
N SER A 237 16.38 15.02 -15.30
CA SER A 237 15.89 14.92 -13.93
C SER A 237 16.90 15.52 -12.95
N LEU A 238 16.39 16.09 -11.87
CA LEU A 238 17.17 16.49 -10.70
C LEU A 238 16.89 15.53 -9.55
N GLU A 239 17.96 15.05 -8.93
CA GLU A 239 17.89 14.28 -7.69
C GLU A 239 18.33 15.14 -6.52
N ILE A 240 17.50 15.22 -5.50
CA ILE A 240 17.76 15.98 -4.29
C ILE A 240 17.99 15.01 -3.15
N ALA A 241 19.20 15.08 -2.61
CA ALA A 241 19.70 14.25 -1.54
C ALA A 241 19.65 15.02 -0.21
N VAL A 242 18.80 14.60 0.71
CA VAL A 242 18.63 15.22 2.03
C VAL A 242 19.32 14.35 3.09
N PRO A 243 20.39 14.85 3.74
CA PRO A 243 21.08 14.11 4.78
C PRO A 243 20.18 13.77 5.97
N ARG A 244 20.48 12.66 6.63
CA ARG A 244 19.74 12.15 7.80
C ARG A 244 19.59 13.21 8.89
N GLU A 245 20.63 13.98 9.16
CA GLU A 245 20.69 14.99 10.21
C GLU A 245 19.67 16.10 9.98
N THR A 246 19.46 16.46 8.71
CA THR A 246 18.49 17.47 8.27
C THR A 246 17.07 16.96 8.49
N THR A 247 16.79 15.71 8.08
CA THR A 247 15.50 15.04 8.35
C THR A 247 15.23 14.94 9.85
N ALA A 248 16.22 14.58 10.66
CA ALA A 248 16.11 14.50 12.11
C ALA A 248 15.82 15.87 12.76
N ARG A 249 16.40 16.95 12.23
CA ARG A 249 16.11 18.33 12.67
C ARG A 249 14.66 18.71 12.37
N PHE A 250 14.15 18.39 11.17
CA PHE A 250 12.76 18.69 10.80
C PHE A 250 11.76 17.87 11.61
N ALA A 251 12.01 16.58 11.80
CA ALA A 251 11.17 15.73 12.63
C ALA A 251 11.06 16.24 14.08
N ARG A 252 12.18 16.68 14.68
CA ARG A 252 12.20 17.30 16.02
C ARG A 252 11.42 18.63 16.07
N ALA A 253 11.53 19.45 15.04
CA ALA A 253 10.78 20.71 14.95
C ALA A 253 9.26 20.45 14.91
N ILE A 254 8.83 19.47 14.11
CA ILE A 254 7.42 19.05 14.01
C ILE A 254 6.91 18.47 15.34
N ALA A 255 7.69 17.61 16.00
CA ALA A 255 7.33 17.05 17.30
C ALA A 255 7.18 18.16 18.38
N SER A 256 8.06 19.16 18.36
CA SER A 256 8.01 20.30 19.28
C SER A 256 6.77 21.18 19.08
N GLN A 257 6.27 21.30 17.84
CA GLN A 257 5.02 22.01 17.53
C GLN A 257 3.79 21.24 18.03
N ARG A 258 3.83 19.90 18.06
CA ARG A 258 2.72 19.07 18.59
C ARG A 258 2.56 19.19 20.10
N GLY A 259 3.65 19.30 20.85
CA GLY A 259 3.61 19.41 22.32
C GLY A 259 3.20 20.79 22.85
N ARG A 260 3.22 21.83 22.01
CA ARG A 260 2.98 23.24 22.42
C ARG A 260 1.60 23.79 22.06
N SER A 261 0.67 22.95 21.59
CA SER A 261 -0.71 23.38 21.31
C SER A 261 -1.47 23.68 22.61
N SER A 262 -1.20 24.85 23.17
CA SER A 262 -2.06 25.50 24.16
C SER A 262 -3.35 25.94 23.44
N PRO A 263 -4.55 25.78 24.06
CA PRO A 263 -5.84 26.03 23.41
C PRO A 263 -6.11 27.48 22.97
N ARG A 264 -5.14 28.40 23.10
CA ARG A 264 -5.26 29.82 22.72
C ARG A 264 -4.57 30.21 21.41
N GLN A 265 -3.83 29.32 20.75
CA GLN A 265 -3.25 29.61 19.42
C GLN A 265 -4.18 29.15 18.31
N ILE A 266 -5.22 29.95 18.07
CA ILE A 266 -6.10 29.88 16.90
C ILE A 266 -5.36 30.64 15.79
N GLY A 267 -4.61 29.95 14.92
CA GLY A 267 -4.09 30.56 13.69
C GLY A 267 -2.65 30.22 13.26
N GLY A 268 -1.90 29.43 14.02
CA GLY A 268 -0.59 28.95 13.55
C GLY A 268 -0.74 27.70 12.68
N GLU A 269 -0.58 27.82 11.35
CA GLU A 269 -0.48 26.65 10.46
C GLU A 269 0.67 25.74 10.92
N LYS A 270 0.35 24.49 11.30
CA LYS A 270 1.37 23.48 11.61
C LYS A 270 2.10 23.13 10.31
N LYS A 271 3.37 23.50 10.20
CA LYS A 271 4.18 23.17 9.03
C LYS A 271 4.45 21.66 9.00
N LEU A 272 4.12 21.04 7.88
CA LEU A 272 4.41 19.62 7.61
C LEU A 272 5.89 19.44 7.20
N TYR A 273 6.34 18.19 7.08
CA TYR A 273 7.73 17.88 6.74
C TYR A 273 8.14 18.44 5.37
N MET A 274 7.28 18.33 4.34
CA MET A 274 7.59 18.85 3.02
C MET A 274 7.73 20.37 3.00
N HIS A 275 7.01 21.09 3.86
CA HIS A 275 7.18 22.53 4.00
C HIS A 275 8.56 22.90 4.55
N HIS A 276 8.99 22.24 5.63
CA HIS A 276 10.33 22.46 6.16
C HIS A 276 11.43 22.10 5.15
N LEU A 277 11.21 21.03 4.38
CA LEU A 277 12.14 20.60 3.36
C LEU A 277 12.23 21.58 2.19
N ALA A 278 11.09 22.04 1.68
CA ALA A 278 11.06 23.02 0.59
C ALA A 278 11.64 24.37 0.99
N ASP A 279 11.30 24.87 2.19
CA ASP A 279 11.90 26.11 2.73
C ASP A 279 13.42 25.99 2.83
N PHE A 280 13.93 24.84 3.30
CA PHE A 280 15.36 24.60 3.43
C PHE A 280 16.07 24.52 2.07
N ILE A 281 15.45 23.86 1.09
CA ILE A 281 16.05 23.74 -0.24
C ILE A 281 16.06 25.10 -0.93
N LEU A 282 14.97 25.85 -0.85
CA LEU A 282 14.90 27.21 -1.37
C LEU A 282 15.97 28.12 -0.75
N ASP A 283 16.13 28.09 0.58
CA ASP A 283 17.15 28.87 1.30
C ASP A 283 18.59 28.48 0.90
N LYS A 284 18.85 27.20 0.63
CA LYS A 284 20.21 26.71 0.36
C LYS A 284 20.61 26.72 -1.10
N THR A 285 19.67 26.56 -2.02
CA THR A 285 19.98 26.38 -3.45
C THR A 285 19.25 27.39 -4.34
N GLY A 286 18.30 28.16 -3.81
CA GLY A 286 17.40 28.99 -4.60
C GLY A 286 16.33 28.18 -5.37
N LEU A 287 16.29 26.86 -5.20
CA LEU A 287 15.34 26.00 -5.92
C LEU A 287 14.01 25.92 -5.18
N SER A 288 12.93 26.26 -5.88
CA SER A 288 11.57 26.04 -5.41
C SER A 288 11.09 24.62 -5.76
N ILE A 289 10.58 23.90 -4.76
CA ILE A 289 9.97 22.57 -4.93
C ILE A 289 8.47 22.69 -4.71
N PRO A 290 7.62 22.10 -5.57
CA PRO A 290 6.19 22.09 -5.31
C PRO A 290 5.87 21.35 -4.01
N VAL A 291 5.31 22.07 -3.04
CA VAL A 291 4.66 21.47 -1.88
C VAL A 291 3.16 21.52 -2.12
N ILE A 292 2.55 20.36 -2.34
CA ILE A 292 1.11 20.29 -2.60
C ILE A 292 0.40 20.18 -1.27
N ARG A 293 -0.46 21.16 -0.96
CA ARG A 293 -1.25 21.17 0.28
C ARG A 293 -2.52 20.36 0.08
N ASN A 294 -2.71 19.33 0.90
CA ASN A 294 -4.02 18.69 1.07
C ASN A 294 -4.86 19.59 2.01
N VAL A 295 -5.65 20.50 1.46
CA VAL A 295 -6.67 21.24 2.23
C VAL A 295 -8.00 20.50 2.07
N PRO A 296 -8.42 19.66 3.04
CA PRO A 296 -9.72 19.01 2.95
C PRO A 296 -10.83 20.06 3.01
N GLY A 297 -11.67 20.12 1.97
CA GLY A 297 -12.89 20.94 1.95
C GLY A 297 -12.91 22.11 0.95
N VAL A 298 -11.89 22.28 0.12
CA VAL A 298 -11.98 23.20 -1.03
C VAL A 298 -12.28 22.37 -2.27
N THR A 299 -13.57 22.17 -2.55
CA THR A 299 -14.02 21.92 -3.93
C THR A 299 -13.39 22.97 -4.83
N GLU A 300 -12.84 22.57 -5.96
CA GLU A 300 -12.41 23.46 -7.04
C GLU A 300 -13.62 24.27 -7.51
N GLY A 301 -13.87 25.40 -6.87
CA GLY A 301 -15.06 26.20 -7.06
C GLY A 301 -15.10 27.29 -6.02
N GLU A 302 -14.86 28.52 -6.46
CA GLU A 302 -15.06 29.77 -5.70
C GLU A 302 -13.96 30.17 -4.70
N GLY A 303 -12.70 30.14 -5.16
CA GLY A 303 -11.73 31.13 -4.74
C GLY A 303 -11.61 32.21 -5.82
N LYS A 304 -12.30 33.34 -5.66
CA LYS A 304 -12.12 34.51 -6.54
C LYS A 304 -10.70 35.08 -6.31
N TRP A 305 -9.75 34.59 -7.09
CA TRP A 305 -8.43 35.20 -7.26
C TRP A 305 -8.49 36.00 -8.55
N ASP A 306 -8.74 37.31 -8.42
CA ASP A 306 -8.54 38.26 -9.52
C ASP A 306 -7.05 38.30 -9.83
N GLY A 307 -6.64 37.77 -10.99
CA GLY A 307 -5.29 37.93 -11.52
C GLY A 307 -4.63 36.63 -12.01
N ASP A 308 -4.69 36.45 -13.33
CA ASP A 308 -3.80 35.64 -14.16
C ASP A 308 -3.90 34.10 -14.04
N SER A 309 -4.70 33.53 -14.94
CA SER A 309 -4.87 32.09 -15.18
C SER A 309 -3.63 31.50 -15.86
N GLN A 310 -2.50 31.45 -15.14
CA GLN A 310 -1.27 30.78 -15.59
C GLN A 310 -0.57 29.98 -14.47
N HIS A 311 -1.35 29.40 -13.54
CA HIS A 311 -0.82 28.69 -12.37
C HIS A 311 -0.83 27.15 -12.45
N ASP A 312 -0.72 26.58 -13.66
CA ASP A 312 -0.35 25.16 -13.86
C ASP A 312 1.14 24.99 -14.26
N ALA A 313 1.92 26.07 -14.17
CA ALA A 313 3.27 26.20 -14.68
C ALA A 313 4.37 25.85 -13.66
N ASN A 314 4.17 24.84 -12.80
CA ASN A 314 5.30 24.27 -12.06
C ASN A 314 5.85 23.06 -12.84
N PRO A 315 6.96 23.23 -13.59
CA PRO A 315 7.43 22.21 -14.54
C PRO A 315 8.01 20.97 -13.87
N ALA A 316 8.33 21.04 -12.58
CA ALA A 316 9.00 19.97 -11.84
C ALA A 316 8.04 19.42 -10.78
N ARG A 317 7.55 18.19 -10.96
CA ARG A 317 6.72 17.46 -9.97
C ARG A 317 7.55 16.37 -9.32
N VAL A 318 7.37 16.10 -8.03
CA VAL A 318 8.05 14.93 -7.39
C VAL A 318 7.54 13.67 -8.06
N SER A 319 8.45 12.91 -8.69
CA SER A 319 8.12 11.65 -9.38
C SER A 319 8.65 10.42 -8.67
N LYS A 320 9.62 10.56 -7.78
CA LYS A 320 10.14 9.45 -6.98
C LYS A 320 10.60 9.96 -5.62
N ILE A 321 10.33 9.15 -4.61
CA ILE A 321 10.86 9.31 -3.26
C ILE A 321 11.56 8.03 -2.84
N SER A 322 12.66 8.14 -2.10
CA SER A 322 13.28 6.99 -1.47
C SER A 322 13.97 7.34 -0.16
N THR A 323 13.95 6.39 0.75
CA THR A 323 14.62 6.38 2.05
C THR A 323 15.38 5.05 2.19
N ALA A 324 16.06 4.85 3.32
CA ALA A 324 16.62 3.54 3.64
C ALA A 324 15.53 2.46 3.90
N CYS A 325 14.28 2.85 4.21
CA CYS A 325 13.21 1.90 4.52
C CYS A 325 12.34 1.53 3.32
N PHE A 326 12.13 2.48 2.40
CA PHE A 326 11.27 2.27 1.24
C PHE A 326 11.62 3.18 0.06
N ALA A 327 11.16 2.81 -1.13
CA ALA A 327 11.14 3.66 -2.31
C ALA A 327 9.78 3.60 -2.99
N LEU A 328 9.32 4.72 -3.53
CA LEU A 328 8.04 4.87 -4.21
C LEU A 328 8.19 5.78 -5.44
N SER A 329 7.58 5.42 -6.57
CA SER A 329 7.67 6.14 -7.85
C SER A 329 6.29 6.36 -8.46
N ALA A 330 6.11 7.50 -9.13
CA ALA A 330 4.95 7.85 -9.96
C ALA A 330 4.67 6.81 -11.05
N GLU A 331 5.72 6.10 -11.51
CA GLU A 331 5.64 4.95 -12.43
C GLU A 331 5.15 3.66 -11.75
N CYS A 332 4.32 3.79 -10.72
CA CYS A 332 3.67 2.67 -10.03
C CYS A 332 4.68 1.68 -9.41
N ARG A 333 5.85 2.12 -8.95
CA ARG A 333 6.85 1.20 -8.36
C ARG A 333 7.01 1.42 -6.87
N VAL A 334 7.01 0.33 -6.10
CA VAL A 334 7.27 0.31 -4.65
C VAL A 334 8.37 -0.69 -4.30
N LYS A 335 9.22 -0.35 -3.33
CA LYS A 335 10.23 -1.26 -2.75
C LYS A 335 10.26 -1.04 -1.24
N PHE A 336 10.34 -2.13 -0.48
CA PHE A 336 10.61 -2.12 0.96
C PHE A 336 11.96 -2.76 1.24
N ASP A 337 12.70 -2.27 2.23
CA ASP A 337 14.03 -2.79 2.59
C ASP A 337 13.97 -3.62 3.88
N SER A 338 14.48 -4.85 3.84
CA SER A 338 14.48 -5.73 5.02
C SER A 338 15.47 -5.26 6.09
N ASN A 339 16.60 -4.66 5.69
CA ASN A 339 17.61 -4.19 6.64
C ASN A 339 17.03 -3.11 7.56
N ALA A 340 16.10 -2.28 7.05
CA ALA A 340 15.41 -1.29 7.87
C ALA A 340 14.49 -1.94 8.92
N VAL A 341 13.84 -3.06 8.57
CA VAL A 341 13.02 -3.83 9.51
C VAL A 341 13.90 -4.46 10.58
N GLU A 342 15.02 -5.07 10.18
CA GLU A 342 15.98 -5.69 11.10
C GLU A 342 16.63 -4.65 12.03
N ALA A 343 17.06 -3.51 11.49
CA ALA A 343 17.66 -2.42 12.27
C ALA A 343 16.69 -1.79 13.27
N ALA A 344 15.39 -1.92 13.04
CA ALA A 344 14.37 -1.38 13.93
C ALA A 344 13.98 -2.36 15.05
N VAL A 345 14.49 -3.60 15.05
CA VAL A 345 14.36 -4.54 16.17
C VAL A 345 15.22 -4.03 17.34
N GLY A 346 14.58 -3.75 18.47
CA GLY A 346 15.29 -3.30 19.69
C GLY A 346 15.54 -1.79 19.78
N VAL A 347 14.95 -0.98 18.90
CA VAL A 347 14.98 0.48 19.06
C VAL A 347 14.01 0.89 20.18
N GLU A 348 14.54 1.24 21.34
CA GLU A 348 13.78 1.72 22.51
C GLU A 348 13.08 3.06 22.22
N GLY A 349 11.85 3.22 22.74
CA GLY A 349 11.08 4.47 22.66
C GLY A 349 9.94 4.51 21.62
N VAL A 350 9.70 3.42 20.89
CA VAL A 350 8.53 3.25 19.99
C VAL A 350 7.80 1.92 20.27
N GLN A 351 8.03 1.33 21.44
CA GLN A 351 7.12 0.32 21.97
C GLN A 351 5.87 1.06 22.46
N GLY A 352 4.72 0.78 21.84
CA GLY A 352 3.45 1.15 22.48
C GLY A 352 3.43 0.57 23.89
N ASP A 353 2.80 1.26 24.84
CA ASP A 353 2.75 0.95 26.29
C ASP A 353 2.17 -0.44 26.67
N GLY A 354 2.11 -1.38 25.72
CA GLY A 354 1.79 -2.79 25.94
C GLY A 354 3.05 -3.58 26.29
N ASP A 355 3.11 -4.02 27.53
CA ASP A 355 4.09 -4.93 28.15
C ASP A 355 4.02 -6.36 27.56
N GLY A 356 3.99 -6.47 26.23
CA GLY A 356 3.73 -7.69 25.47
C GLY A 356 4.81 -7.95 24.43
N ASP A 357 5.39 -9.15 24.50
CA ASP A 357 6.45 -9.77 23.70
C ASP A 357 6.14 -9.93 22.18
N GLY A 358 5.60 -8.88 21.55
CA GLY A 358 5.09 -8.97 20.18
C GLY A 358 4.69 -7.65 19.51
N ALA A 359 5.13 -6.48 20.01
CA ALA A 359 4.84 -5.21 19.36
C ALA A 359 5.36 -5.19 17.90
N GLU A 360 4.48 -4.92 16.95
CA GLU A 360 4.83 -4.71 15.55
C GLU A 360 5.87 -3.58 15.47
N ASN A 361 7.01 -3.86 14.85
CA ASN A 361 8.05 -2.86 14.66
C ASN A 361 7.52 -1.67 13.84
N CYS A 362 7.87 -0.44 14.23
CA CYS A 362 7.45 0.80 13.58
C CYS A 362 7.64 0.81 12.05
N VAL A 363 8.73 0.22 11.53
CA VAL A 363 8.98 0.13 10.08
C VAL A 363 7.97 -0.80 9.41
N THR A 364 7.71 -1.96 10.02
CA THR A 364 6.70 -2.91 9.57
C THR A 364 5.31 -2.27 9.56
N SER A 365 4.96 -1.56 10.63
CA SER A 365 3.68 -0.87 10.74
C SER A 365 3.54 0.25 9.69
N ALA A 366 4.59 1.03 9.47
CA ALA A 366 4.62 2.08 8.43
C ALA A 366 4.50 1.48 7.01
N ASN A 367 5.16 0.35 6.74
CA ASN A 367 5.02 -0.36 5.46
C ASN A 367 3.61 -0.91 5.26
N ARG A 368 2.95 -1.39 6.32
CA ARG A 368 1.54 -1.82 6.28
C ARG A 368 0.64 -0.67 5.92
N ASN A 369 0.83 0.46 6.58
CA ASN A 369 0.03 1.66 6.34
C ASN A 369 0.22 2.16 4.90
N LEU A 370 1.46 2.16 4.39
CA LEU A 370 1.71 2.52 2.99
C LEU A 370 1.01 1.58 2.00
N LEU A 371 0.98 0.28 2.25
CA LEU A 371 0.21 -0.67 1.43
C LEU A 371 -1.30 -0.40 1.48
N ALA A 372 -1.83 -0.08 2.66
CA ALA A 372 -3.24 0.28 2.82
C ALA A 372 -3.57 1.57 2.06
N GLU A 373 -2.70 2.58 2.13
CA GLU A 373 -2.83 3.84 1.38
C GLU A 373 -2.81 3.61 -0.14
N LEU A 374 -2.00 2.67 -0.64
CA LEU A 374 -2.03 2.29 -2.06
C LEU A 374 -3.37 1.67 -2.48
N VAL A 375 -4.01 0.91 -1.60
CA VAL A 375 -5.37 0.40 -1.85
C VAL A 375 -6.39 1.54 -1.84
N ASP A 376 -6.27 2.49 -0.93
CA ASP A 376 -7.15 3.67 -0.88
C ASP A 376 -6.99 4.56 -2.11
N GLU A 377 -5.76 4.75 -2.60
CA GLU A 377 -5.49 5.45 -3.86
C GLU A 377 -6.12 4.71 -5.06
N ALA A 378 -5.97 3.38 -5.11
CA ALA A 378 -6.62 2.56 -6.13
C ALA A 378 -8.16 2.68 -6.09
N ARG A 379 -8.75 2.75 -4.89
CA ARG A 379 -10.19 3.00 -4.71
C ARG A 379 -10.59 4.37 -5.22
N GLN A 380 -9.79 5.39 -4.93
CA GLN A 380 -10.07 6.76 -5.36
C GLN A 380 -10.08 6.86 -6.88
N GLN A 381 -9.06 6.32 -7.56
CA GLN A 381 -8.98 6.31 -9.03
C GLN A 381 -10.15 5.52 -9.65
N ALA A 382 -10.52 4.38 -9.06
CA ALA A 382 -11.67 3.60 -9.51
C ALA A 382 -13.02 4.30 -9.34
N ARG A 383 -13.12 5.31 -8.45
CA ARG A 383 -14.31 6.16 -8.28
C ARG A 383 -14.32 7.28 -9.30
N ASP A 384 -13.18 7.91 -9.54
CA ASP A 384 -13.03 9.04 -10.47
C ASP A 384 -13.21 8.61 -11.93
N GLU A 385 -12.89 7.35 -12.27
CA GLU A 385 -13.11 6.78 -13.59
C GLU A 385 -14.57 6.41 -13.90
N ARG A 386 -15.49 6.45 -12.91
CA ARG A 386 -16.91 6.17 -13.18
C ARG A 386 -17.52 7.38 -13.89
N PRO A 387 -17.94 7.26 -15.17
CA PRO A 387 -18.56 8.37 -15.86
C PRO A 387 -19.81 8.80 -15.09
N SER A 388 -19.98 10.11 -14.89
CA SER A 388 -21.18 10.72 -14.34
C SER A 388 -22.35 10.57 -15.32
N SER A 389 -22.84 9.35 -15.48
CA SER A 389 -24.09 9.06 -16.19
C SER A 389 -25.26 9.37 -15.25
N ASP A 390 -25.62 10.64 -15.14
CA ASP A 390 -26.99 11.14 -14.89
C ASP A 390 -26.95 12.64 -14.57
N SER A 391 -26.97 13.46 -15.63
CA SER A 391 -27.57 14.80 -15.58
C SER A 391 -28.19 15.11 -16.94
N GLY A 392 -29.12 14.26 -17.35
CA GLY A 392 -30.05 14.52 -18.44
C GLY A 392 -31.47 14.46 -17.88
N GLY A 393 -31.95 15.58 -17.36
CA GLY A 393 -33.34 15.81 -16.95
C GLY A 393 -33.79 17.16 -17.47
#